data_AF-A0A6L4ZT30-F1
#
_entry.id   AF-A0A6L4ZT30-F1
#
_cell.length_a   1.000
_cell.length_b   1.000
_cell.length_c   1.000
_cell.angle_alpha   90.00
_cell.angle_beta   90.00
_cell.angle_gamma   90.00
#
_symmetry.space_group_name_H-M   'P 1'
#
loop_
_entity.id
_entity.type
_entity.pdbx_description
1 polymer ?
#
loop_
_entity_poly.entity_id
_entity_poly.type
_entity_poly.pdbx_seq_one_letter_code
_entity_poly.pdbx_strand_id
1 'polypeptide(L)'
;MPFGPVPDQYELFLYSLTGEKDLICEEKDFGNGLIGENFVAQREVRSEVFSQQALGVLEAIYELFRAYTSKSISELSHKEIGYVKTGIGEPISYEYADELFISI
;
A
#
# COMPACT_ATOMS: atom_id res chain seq x y z
N MET A 1 -14.21 -6.29 -0.91
CA MET A 1 -12.91 -6.96 -1.19
C MET A 1 -12.40 -7.53 0.14
N PRO A 2 -11.90 -8.78 0.21
CA PRO A 2 -11.58 -9.44 1.48
C PRO A 2 -10.16 -9.15 2.01
N PHE A 3 -9.32 -8.43 1.28
CA PHE A 3 -7.87 -8.35 1.55
C PHE A 3 -7.42 -7.06 2.26
N GLY A 4 -8.36 -6.21 2.69
CA GLY A 4 -8.05 -4.99 3.46
C GLY A 4 -8.68 -3.73 2.88
N PRO A 5 -8.37 -2.57 3.49
CA PRO A 5 -8.76 -1.29 2.94
C PRO A 5 -8.04 -1.07 1.60
N VAL A 6 -8.77 -0.48 0.66
CA VAL A 6 -8.28 -0.21 -0.69
C VAL A 6 -8.67 1.22 -1.05
N PRO A 7 -7.81 2.00 -1.72
CA PRO A 7 -8.21 3.31 -2.23
C PRO A 7 -9.44 3.20 -3.12
N ASP A 8 -10.31 4.21 -3.07
CA ASP A 8 -11.37 4.34 -4.06
C ASP A 8 -10.76 4.37 -5.47
N GLN A 9 -11.43 3.72 -6.43
CA GLN A 9 -10.95 3.62 -7.82
C GLN A 9 -9.55 2.99 -8.00
N TYR A 10 -9.07 2.17 -7.06
CA TYR A 10 -7.76 1.50 -7.14
C TYR A 10 -7.49 0.84 -8.51
N GLU A 11 -8.46 0.11 -9.05
CA GLU A 11 -8.32 -0.55 -10.35
C GLU A 11 -8.06 0.46 -11.47
N LEU A 12 -8.77 1.60 -11.48
CA LEU A 12 -8.59 2.65 -12.48
C LEU A 12 -7.17 3.23 -12.45
N PHE A 13 -6.64 3.49 -11.25
CA PHE A 13 -5.26 3.97 -11.10
C PHE A 13 -4.25 2.95 -11.61
N LEU A 14 -4.44 1.67 -11.25
CA LEU A 14 -3.54 0.61 -11.68
C LEU A 14 -3.56 0.44 -13.21
N TYR A 15 -4.74 0.49 -13.83
CA TYR A 15 -4.90 0.42 -15.29
C TYR A 15 -4.27 1.63 -16.01
N SER A 16 -4.40 2.84 -15.48
CA SER A 16 -3.74 4.03 -16.05
C SER A 16 -2.22 3.90 -15.99
N LEU A 17 -1.66 3.54 -14.84
CA LEU A 17 -0.21 3.40 -14.66
C LEU A 17 0.40 2.30 -15.54
N THR A 18 -0.30 1.17 -15.69
CA THR A 18 0.15 0.07 -16.55
C THR A 18 -0.05 0.37 -18.03
N GLY A 19 -1.14 1.02 -18.42
CA GLY A 19 -1.41 1.43 -19.80
C GLY A 19 -0.43 2.48 -20.33
N GLU A 20 -0.02 3.42 -19.47
CA GLU A 20 1.00 4.43 -19.79
C GLU A 20 2.44 3.88 -19.76
N LYS A 21 2.62 2.63 -19.32
CA LYS A 21 3.92 1.96 -19.10
C LYS A 21 4.78 2.61 -18.03
N ASP A 22 4.19 3.41 -17.15
CA ASP A 22 4.84 3.95 -15.95
C ASP A 22 5.04 2.87 -14.86
N LEU A 23 4.27 1.79 -14.95
CA LEU A 23 4.32 0.63 -14.07
C LEU A 23 4.25 -0.65 -14.92
N ILE A 24 5.14 -1.61 -14.69
CA ILE A 24 5.01 -2.96 -15.25
C ILE A 24 4.65 -3.94 -14.14
N CYS A 25 3.84 -4.93 -14.48
CA CYS A 25 3.58 -6.08 -13.62
C CYS A 25 4.30 -7.29 -14.22
N GLU A 26 5.17 -7.91 -13.43
CA GLU A 26 5.86 -9.15 -13.78
C GLU A 26 5.57 -10.23 -12.75
N GLU A 27 5.54 -11.49 -13.19
CA GLU A 27 5.50 -12.61 -12.26
C GLU A 27 6.88 -12.82 -11.64
N LYS A 28 6.94 -12.91 -10.31
CA LYS A 28 8.18 -13.07 -9.57
C LYS A 28 8.07 -14.18 -8.54
N ASP A 29 9.10 -15.01 -8.47
CA ASP A 29 9.31 -15.97 -7.39
C ASP A 29 9.96 -15.26 -6.19
N PHE A 30 9.24 -15.20 -5.08
CA PHE A 30 9.70 -14.64 -3.81
C PHE A 30 10.33 -15.70 -2.89
N GLY A 31 10.54 -16.92 -3.38
CA GLY A 31 11.07 -18.07 -2.66
C GLY A 31 9.99 -18.83 -1.88
N ASN A 32 10.36 -20.02 -1.38
CA ASN A 32 9.46 -20.89 -0.61
C ASN A 32 8.16 -21.27 -1.34
N GLY A 33 8.16 -21.28 -2.68
CA GLY A 33 6.98 -21.55 -3.51
C GLY A 33 5.98 -20.39 -3.58
N LEU A 34 6.36 -19.20 -3.12
CA LEU A 34 5.54 -18.00 -3.23
C LEU A 34 5.83 -17.30 -4.56
N ILE A 35 4.96 -17.51 -5.54
CA ILE A 35 4.96 -16.77 -6.80
C ILE A 35 3.87 -15.70 -6.72
N GLY A 36 4.19 -14.48 -7.16
CA GLY A 36 3.25 -13.37 -7.13
C GLY A 36 3.58 -12.28 -8.12
N GLU A 37 2.71 -11.27 -8.15
CA GLU A 37 2.87 -10.08 -8.98
C GLU A 37 3.87 -9.11 -8.34
N ASN A 38 4.88 -8.72 -9.11
CA ASN A 38 5.84 -7.67 -8.76
C ASN A 38 5.57 -6.45 -9.64
N PHE A 39 5.19 -5.35 -9.02
CA PHE A 39 4.96 -4.08 -9.71
C PHE A 39 6.22 -3.23 -9.69
N VAL A 40 6.78 -2.94 -10.86
CA VAL A 40 8.05 -2.20 -11.00
C VAL A 40 7.80 -0.88 -11.71
N ALA A 41 8.09 0.22 -11.01
CA ALA A 41 8.03 1.56 -11.59
C ALA A 41 9.07 1.71 -12.71
N GLN A 42 8.66 2.26 -13.85
CA GLN A 42 9.53 2.50 -15.01
C GLN A 42 10.05 3.94 -15.09
N ARG A 43 9.61 4.78 -14.16
CA ARG A 43 10.02 6.18 -14.03
C ARG A 43 10.90 6.37 -12.82
N GLU A 44 11.83 7.32 -12.92
CA GLU A 44 12.64 7.74 -11.79
C GLU A 44 11.78 8.43 -10.73
N VAL A 45 12.19 8.29 -9.47
CA VAL A 45 11.55 8.96 -8.34
C VAL A 45 11.81 10.47 -8.45
N ARG A 46 10.74 11.26 -8.54
CA ARG A 46 10.81 12.72 -8.47
C ARG A 46 10.81 13.18 -7.03
N SER A 47 11.94 13.02 -6.34
CA SER A 47 12.04 13.26 -4.89
C SER A 47 11.69 14.70 -4.49
N GLU A 48 11.84 15.63 -5.43
CA GLU A 48 11.64 17.07 -5.27
C GLU A 48 10.17 17.45 -5.09
N VAL A 49 9.23 16.55 -5.41
CA VAL A 49 7.79 16.79 -5.16
C VAL A 49 7.42 16.60 -3.68
N PHE A 50 8.30 15.99 -2.89
CA PHE A 50 8.10 15.71 -1.48
C PHE A 50 8.87 16.71 -0.59
N SER A 51 8.28 17.08 0.53
CA SER A 51 9.02 17.76 1.59
C SER A 51 9.97 16.78 2.28
N GLN A 52 11.00 17.30 2.96
CA GLN A 52 11.89 16.46 3.77
C GLN A 52 11.13 15.67 4.85
N GLN A 53 10.07 16.25 5.42
CA GLN A 53 9.21 15.56 6.36
C GLN A 53 8.46 14.39 5.70
N ALA A 54 7.91 14.60 4.49
CA ALA A 54 7.23 13.54 3.76
C ALA A 54 8.18 12.40 3.38
N LEU A 55 9.41 12.71 2.96
CA LEU A 55 10.45 11.71 2.71
C LEU A 55 10.78 10.92 3.98
N GLY A 56 10.87 11.59 5.14
CA GLY A 56 11.09 10.92 6.43
C GLY A 56 9.96 9.95 6.81
N VAL A 57 8.70 10.31 6.54
CA VAL A 57 7.55 9.41 6.75
C VAL A 57 7.62 8.19 5.82
N LEU A 58 7.96 8.39 4.53
CA LEU A 58 8.10 7.27 3.59
C LEU A 58 9.20 6.29 4.01
N GLU A 59 10.34 6.80 4.48
CA GLU A 59 11.44 5.98 4.99
C GLU A 59 11.03 5.18 6.24
N ALA A 60 10.33 5.82 7.18
CA ALA A 60 9.85 5.17 8.39
C ALA A 60 8.84 4.04 8.09
N ILE A 61 7.93 4.27 7.13
CA ILE A 61 6.99 3.24 6.65
C ILE A 61 7.74 2.09 5.97
N TYR A 62 8.76 2.39 5.14
CA TYR A 62 9.59 1.37 4.50
C TYR A 62 10.31 0.51 5.55
N GLU A 63 11.01 1.12 6.50
CA GLU A 63 11.75 0.40 7.53
C GLU A 63 10.84 -0.45 8.43
N LEU A 64 9.61 0.01 8.68
CA LEU A 64 8.63 -0.77 9.43
C LEU A 64 8.20 -2.04 8.68
N PHE A 65 7.92 -1.92 7.38
CA PHE A 65 7.30 -3.01 6.61
C PHE A 65 8.26 -3.85 5.76
N ARG A 66 9.55 -3.47 5.63
CA ARG A 66 10.52 -4.18 4.79
C ARG A 66 10.68 -5.67 5.10
N ALA A 67 10.39 -6.09 6.34
CA ALA A 67 10.45 -7.48 6.79
C ALA A 67 9.08 -8.20 6.75
N TYR A 68 8.00 -7.48 6.40
CA TYR A 68 6.65 -8.02 6.35
C TYR A 68 6.36 -8.61 4.98
N THR A 69 5.53 -9.64 4.96
CA THR A 69 4.90 -10.16 3.74
C THR A 69 3.58 -9.43 3.48
N SER A 70 3.11 -9.40 2.23
CA SER A 70 1.81 -8.81 1.88
C SER A 70 0.66 -9.40 2.71
N LYS A 71 0.72 -10.70 3.03
CA LYS A 71 -0.23 -11.37 3.92
C LYS A 71 -0.20 -10.78 5.33
N SER A 72 0.98 -10.65 5.93
CA SER A 72 1.11 -10.09 7.29
C SER A 72 0.69 -8.61 7.36
N ILE A 73 0.89 -7.84 6.29
CA ILE A 73 0.42 -6.45 6.20
C ILE A 73 -1.12 -6.43 6.16
N SER A 74 -1.73 -7.27 5.33
CA SER A 74 -3.19 -7.42 5.24
C SER A 74 -3.81 -7.81 6.59
N GLU A 75 -3.24 -8.81 7.27
CA GLU A 75 -3.69 -9.26 8.59
C GLU A 75 -3.53 -8.18 9.68
N LEU A 76 -2.50 -7.32 9.59
CA LEU A 76 -2.34 -6.18 10.48
C LEU A 76 -3.42 -5.12 10.21
N SER A 77 -3.62 -4.77 8.94
CA SER A 77 -4.59 -3.75 8.53
C SER A 77 -6.03 -4.11 8.92
N HIS A 78 -6.39 -5.40 8.92
CA HIS A 78 -7.71 -5.86 9.39
C HIS A 78 -7.98 -5.63 10.88
N LYS A 79 -6.94 -5.34 11.66
CA LYS A 79 -7.07 -5.03 13.09
C LYS A 79 -7.29 -3.54 13.35
N GLU A 80 -6.98 -2.68 12.37
CA GLU A 80 -7.10 -1.22 12.51
C GLU A 80 -8.54 -0.81 12.85
N ILE A 81 -8.70 0.16 13.75
CA ILE A 81 -10.03 0.55 14.23
C ILE A 81 -10.93 1.03 13.09
N GLY A 82 -10.37 1.75 12.11
CA GLY A 82 -11.10 2.21 10.94
C GLY A 82 -11.62 1.05 10.09
N TYR A 83 -10.85 -0.03 9.93
CA TYR A 83 -11.33 -1.22 9.21
C TYR A 83 -12.39 -1.97 10.01
N VAL A 84 -12.20 -2.14 11.32
CA VAL A 84 -13.13 -2.88 12.19
C VAL A 84 -14.49 -2.16 12.34
N LYS A 85 -14.49 -0.82 12.36
CA LYS A 85 -15.69 0.01 12.58
C LYS A 85 -16.45 0.36 11.32
N THR A 86 -15.85 0.19 10.14
CA THR A 86 -16.46 0.58 8.86
C THR A 86 -17.14 -0.62 8.19
N GLY A 87 -18.32 -0.42 7.60
CA GLY A 87 -19.01 -1.46 6.86
C GLY A 87 -18.21 -1.93 5.63
N ILE A 88 -18.42 -3.18 5.21
CA ILE A 88 -17.77 -3.69 4.00
C ILE A 88 -18.23 -2.86 2.79
N GLY A 89 -17.27 -2.26 2.09
CA GLY A 89 -17.52 -1.42 0.91
C GLY A 89 -17.89 0.02 1.24
N GLU A 90 -17.91 0.39 2.52
CA GLU A 90 -18.05 1.79 2.94
C GLU A 90 -16.68 2.48 3.01
N PRO A 91 -16.62 3.80 2.77
CA PRO A 91 -15.39 4.56 2.95
C PRO A 91 -15.01 4.63 4.44
N ILE A 92 -13.74 4.38 4.74
CA ILE A 92 -13.19 4.55 6.09
C ILE A 92 -13.00 6.05 6.34
N SER A 93 -13.58 6.56 7.43
CA SER A 93 -13.41 7.96 7.84
C SER A 93 -11.93 8.27 8.10
N TYR A 94 -11.48 9.45 7.65
CA TYR A 94 -10.12 9.92 7.91
C TYR A 94 -9.87 10.22 9.39
N GLU A 95 -10.92 10.37 10.20
CA GLU A 95 -10.82 10.55 11.66
C GLU A 95 -10.10 9.38 12.34
N TYR A 96 -10.16 8.18 11.77
CA TYR A 96 -9.42 7.02 12.29
C TYR A 96 -7.91 7.10 12.05
N ALA A 97 -7.41 8.09 11.30
CA ALA A 97 -5.97 8.28 11.08
C ALA A 97 -5.23 8.60 12.39
N ASP A 98 -5.88 9.24 13.35
CA ASP A 98 -5.31 9.56 14.66
C ASP A 98 -5.10 8.32 15.54
N GLU A 99 -5.70 7.18 15.16
CA GLU A 99 -5.68 5.92 15.92
C GLU A 99 -4.91 4.80 15.21
N LEU A 100 -4.17 5.11 14.14
CA LEU A 100 -3.35 4.13 13.43
C LEU A 100 -2.37 3.47 14.39
N PHE A 101 -2.17 2.15 14.25
CA PHE A 101 -1.15 1.42 15.03
C PHE A 101 0.26 1.96 14.84
N ILE A 102 0.46 2.70 13.75
CA ILE A 102 1.74 3.21 13.30
C ILE A 102 1.68 4.73 13.43
N SER A 103 1.94 5.23 14.64
CA SER A 103 2.15 6.66 14.85
C SER A 103 3.63 6.98 14.58
N ILE A 104 3.90 7.75 13.53
CA ILE A 104 5.24 8.21 13.09
C ILE A 104 5.34 9.71 13.30
#